data_AF-A0AA84ZUA8-F1
#
_entry.id   AF-A0AA84ZUA8-F1
#
_cell.length_a   1.000
_cell.length_b   1.000
_cell.length_c   1.000
_cell.angle_alpha   90.00
_cell.angle_beta   90.00
_cell.angle_gamma   90.00
#
_symmetry.space_group_name_H-M   'P 1'
#
loop_
_entity.id
_entity.type
_entity.pdbx_description
1 polymer ?
#
loop_
_entity_poly.entity_id
_entity_poly.type
_entity_poly.pdbx_seq_one_letter_code
_entity_poly.pdbx_strand_id
1 'polypeptide(L)'
;MFISTSLEQYRSSYCKTRNACKALISETRWSHEKQLFKDCENNPKILSSYKKRRAWRSDGFLLLLVQKIQSTLARDGAEKAEDLSEYFSKMFFTVNEKQPIIDRNQGGLLMHPVVIEKDTVLRLLQHLKPDKSSGPDDIHPRIMKALSDVIAEPMAIMFDMSLRQSRLPRD
;
A
#
# COMPACT_ATOMS: atom_id res chain seq x y z
N MET A 1 14.36 35.59 17.18
CA MET A 1 13.07 36.01 16.55
C MET A 1 13.10 36.05 15.01
N PHE A 2 14.25 35.90 14.31
CA PHE A 2 14.30 36.02 12.84
C PHE A 2 13.93 34.75 12.04
N ILE A 3 13.95 33.56 12.65
CA ILE A 3 13.72 32.29 11.93
C ILE A 3 12.22 31.95 11.83
N SER A 4 11.40 32.40 12.78
CA SER A 4 9.96 32.11 12.79
C SER A 4 9.20 32.85 11.68
N THR A 5 9.62 34.08 11.36
CA THR A 5 8.97 34.92 10.33
C THR A 5 9.19 34.38 8.91
N SER A 6 10.36 33.81 8.62
CA SER A 6 10.65 33.22 7.29
C SER A 6 9.86 31.93 7.04
N LEU A 7 9.69 31.09 8.08
CA LEU A 7 8.90 29.87 8.00
C LEU A 7 7.39 30.17 7.84
N GLU A 8 6.89 31.19 8.54
CA GLU A 8 5.49 31.63 8.39
C GLU A 8 5.23 32.24 7.00
N GLN A 9 6.16 33.04 6.47
CA GLN A 9 6.08 33.57 5.11
C GLN A 9 6.08 32.44 4.06
N TYR A 10 6.97 31.45 4.22
CA TYR A 10 7.01 30.27 3.36
C TYR A 10 5.70 29.48 3.41
N ARG A 11 5.18 29.21 4.62
CA ARG A 11 3.90 28.51 4.81
C ARG A 11 2.73 29.26 4.19
N SER A 12 2.70 30.59 4.33
CA SER A 12 1.69 31.45 3.71
C SER A 12 1.75 31.39 2.19
N SER A 13 2.95 31.49 1.60
CA SER A 13 3.17 31.35 0.16
C SER A 13 2.74 29.97 -0.37
N TYR A 14 3.16 28.90 0.29
CA TYR A 14 2.75 27.53 -0.05
C TYR A 14 1.22 27.36 0.02
N CYS A 15 0.58 27.86 1.08
CA CYS A 15 -0.88 27.79 1.24
C CYS A 15 -1.61 28.51 0.10
N LYS A 16 -1.13 29.69 -0.33
CA LYS A 16 -1.71 30.42 -1.47
C LYS A 16 -1.60 29.62 -2.75
N THR A 17 -0.42 29.12 -3.09
CA THR A 17 -0.20 28.31 -4.29
C THR A 17 -1.03 27.03 -4.27
N ARG A 18 -1.03 26.31 -3.14
CA ARG A 18 -1.85 25.10 -2.94
C ARG A 18 -3.34 25.39 -3.14
N ASN A 19 -3.84 26.48 -2.55
CA ASN A 19 -5.26 26.84 -2.66
C ASN A 19 -5.62 27.24 -4.10
N ALA A 20 -4.75 27.99 -4.79
CA ALA A 20 -4.93 28.32 -6.20
C ALA A 20 -4.96 27.06 -7.09
N CYS A 21 -4.03 26.12 -6.89
CA CYS A 21 -4.04 24.84 -7.59
C CYS A 21 -5.32 24.04 -7.30
N LYS A 22 -5.75 23.97 -6.03
CA LYS A 22 -7.01 23.31 -5.64
C LYS A 22 -8.23 23.94 -6.32
N ALA A 23 -8.28 25.27 -6.37
CA ALA A 23 -9.34 26.01 -7.05
C ALA A 23 -9.36 25.68 -8.55
N LEU A 24 -8.20 25.73 -9.22
CA LEU A 24 -8.07 25.39 -10.64
C LEU A 24 -8.47 23.94 -10.94
N ILE A 25 -8.06 22.99 -10.10
CA ILE A 25 -8.46 21.58 -10.22
C ILE A 25 -9.97 21.44 -10.08
N SER A 26 -10.57 22.14 -9.11
CA SER A 26 -12.01 22.11 -8.88
C SER A 26 -12.79 22.72 -10.07
N GLU A 27 -12.34 23.85 -10.59
CA GLU A 27 -12.95 24.54 -11.73
C GLU A 27 -12.83 23.72 -13.03
N THR A 28 -11.65 23.17 -13.30
CA THR A 28 -11.41 22.29 -14.45
C THR A 28 -12.30 21.05 -14.39
N ARG A 29 -12.40 20.46 -13.19
CA ARG A 29 -13.28 19.32 -12.95
C ARG A 29 -14.75 19.66 -13.17
N TRP A 30 -15.21 20.78 -12.61
CA TRP A 30 -16.60 21.22 -12.77
C TRP A 30 -16.95 21.43 -14.24
N SER A 31 -16.07 22.09 -14.99
CA SER A 31 -16.24 22.31 -16.43
C SER A 31 -16.33 21.00 -17.20
N HIS A 32 -15.45 20.03 -16.89
CA HIS A 32 -15.50 18.70 -17.48
C HIS A 32 -16.79 17.93 -17.10
N GLU A 33 -17.20 17.96 -15.84
CA GLU A 33 -18.44 17.31 -15.39
C GLU A 33 -19.67 17.92 -16.07
N LYS A 34 -19.72 19.24 -16.22
CA LYS A 34 -20.77 19.95 -16.97
C LYS A 34 -20.82 19.51 -18.43
N GLN A 35 -19.66 19.29 -19.05
CA GLN A 35 -19.59 18.77 -20.41
C GLN A 35 -20.10 17.33 -20.50
N LEU A 36 -19.74 16.47 -19.54
CA LEU A 36 -20.26 15.09 -19.47
C LEU A 36 -21.80 15.04 -19.35
N PHE A 37 -22.41 16.00 -18.64
CA PHE A 37 -23.87 16.10 -18.55
C PHE A 37 -24.52 16.53 -19.86
N LYS A 38 -23.86 17.35 -20.68
CA LYS A 38 -24.35 17.66 -22.03
C LYS A 38 -24.22 16.46 -22.95
N ASP A 39 -23.05 15.81 -22.91
CA ASP A 39 -22.75 14.69 -23.78
C ASP A 39 -23.58 13.43 -23.43
N CYS A 40 -24.14 13.36 -22.21
CA CYS A 40 -24.96 12.21 -21.81
C CYS A 40 -26.30 12.14 -22.53
N GLU A 41 -26.81 13.26 -23.06
CA GLU A 41 -28.00 13.27 -23.92
C GLU A 41 -27.76 12.45 -25.20
N ASN A 42 -26.55 12.53 -25.74
CA ASN A 42 -26.16 11.78 -26.95
C ASN A 42 -25.61 10.38 -26.64
N ASN A 43 -25.04 10.17 -25.45
CA ASN A 43 -24.50 8.88 -25.04
C ASN A 43 -24.68 8.61 -23.53
N PRO A 44 -25.72 7.85 -23.14
CA PRO A 44 -26.04 7.62 -21.72
C PRO A 44 -24.97 6.80 -20.97
N LYS A 45 -24.06 6.10 -21.69
CA LYS A 45 -22.99 5.30 -21.07
C LYS A 45 -21.80 6.14 -20.58
N ILE A 46 -21.74 7.43 -20.91
CA ILE A 46 -20.65 8.33 -20.49
C ILE A 46 -20.63 8.50 -18.96
N LEU A 47 -21.78 8.72 -18.34
CA LEU A 47 -21.90 8.92 -16.90
C LEU A 47 -21.56 7.65 -16.11
N SER A 48 -22.01 6.48 -16.58
CA SER A 48 -21.70 5.20 -15.93
C SER A 48 -20.20 4.90 -15.99
N SER A 49 -19.56 5.19 -17.12
CA SER A 49 -18.10 5.06 -17.29
C SER A 49 -17.32 6.02 -16.40
N TYR A 50 -17.77 7.28 -16.29
CA TYR A 50 -17.18 8.28 -15.40
C TYR A 50 -17.26 7.86 -13.92
N LYS A 51 -18.44 7.38 -13.46
CA LYS A 51 -18.63 6.87 -12.10
C LYS A 51 -17.73 5.67 -11.81
N LYS A 52 -17.65 4.69 -12.71
CA LYS A 52 -16.78 3.51 -12.56
C LYS A 52 -15.30 3.92 -12.41
N ARG A 53 -14.79 4.79 -13.28
CA ARG A 53 -13.40 5.30 -13.20
C ARG A 53 -13.10 6.02 -11.88
N ARG A 54 -14.11 6.66 -11.28
CA ARG A 54 -13.96 7.40 -10.02
C ARG A 54 -14.06 6.49 -8.78
N ALA A 55 -14.91 5.46 -8.82
CA ALA A 55 -15.05 4.50 -7.73
C ALA A 55 -13.77 3.67 -7.52
N TRP A 56 -13.06 3.32 -8.60
CA TRP A 56 -11.82 2.53 -8.55
C TRP A 56 -10.60 3.28 -7.96
N ARG A 57 -10.70 4.59 -7.71
CA ARG A 57 -9.64 5.35 -7.01
C ARG A 57 -9.82 5.42 -5.50
N SER A 58 -10.98 5.02 -4.99
CA SER A 58 -11.10 4.64 -3.58
C SER A 58 -10.73 3.16 -3.55
N ASP A 59 -9.67 2.79 -2.84
CA ASP A 59 -9.36 1.38 -2.58
C ASP A 59 -10.66 0.61 -2.34
N GLY A 60 -10.97 -0.35 -3.21
CA GLY A 60 -12.22 -1.12 -3.16
C GLY A 60 -12.40 -1.83 -1.82
N PHE A 61 -11.31 -1.97 -1.07
CA PHE A 61 -11.28 -2.48 0.29
C PHE A 61 -12.07 -1.61 1.28
N LEU A 62 -11.98 -0.28 1.19
CA LEU A 62 -12.66 0.63 2.12
C LEU A 62 -14.16 0.76 1.82
N LEU A 63 -14.56 0.73 0.55
CA LEU A 63 -15.98 0.87 0.17
C LEU A 63 -16.81 -0.37 0.54
N LEU A 64 -16.23 -1.57 0.40
CA LEU A 64 -16.86 -2.83 0.82
C LEU A 64 -17.03 -2.90 2.34
N LEU A 65 -16.06 -2.40 3.10
CA LEU A 65 -16.17 -2.34 4.56
C LEU A 65 -17.25 -1.37 5.01
N VAL A 66 -17.33 -0.17 4.40
CA VAL A 66 -18.36 0.84 4.69
C VAL A 66 -19.77 0.39 4.31
N GLN A 67 -19.92 -0.54 3.36
CA GLN A 67 -21.23 -1.10 3.03
C GLN A 67 -21.66 -2.21 4.00
N LYS A 68 -20.70 -2.90 4.63
CA LYS A 68 -20.93 -4.04 5.53
C LYS A 68 -21.06 -3.59 6.99
N ILE A 69 -20.32 -2.55 7.39
CA ILE A 69 -20.61 -1.76 8.58
C ILE A 69 -21.85 -0.95 8.21
N GLN A 70 -23.02 -1.36 8.67
CA GLN A 70 -24.29 -0.70 8.37
C GLN A 70 -24.20 0.80 8.66
N SER A 71 -23.95 1.62 7.64
CA SER A 71 -24.19 3.06 7.58
C SER A 71 -24.13 3.79 8.93
N THR A 72 -23.06 3.62 9.70
CA THR A 72 -22.80 4.52 10.81
C THR A 72 -22.34 5.81 10.16
N LEU A 73 -23.15 6.85 10.33
CA LEU A 73 -22.91 8.22 9.91
C LEU A 73 -21.73 8.77 10.73
N ALA A 74 -20.54 8.18 10.59
CA ALA A 74 -19.34 8.62 11.25
C ALA A 74 -18.98 10.00 10.69
N ARG A 75 -19.21 11.01 11.51
CA ARG A 75 -19.17 12.41 11.14
C ARG A 75 -17.73 12.91 11.11
N ASP A 76 -16.84 12.22 11.85
CA ASP A 76 -15.42 12.53 12.00
C ASP A 76 -14.51 11.37 11.55
N GLY A 77 -13.25 11.68 11.24
CA GLY A 77 -12.23 10.71 10.84
C GLY A 77 -11.81 9.75 11.96
N ALA A 78 -11.87 10.21 13.22
CA ALA A 78 -11.54 9.40 14.38
C ALA A 78 -12.56 8.26 14.60
N GLU A 79 -13.85 8.57 14.54
CA GLU A 79 -14.95 7.59 14.66
C GLU A 79 -14.82 6.47 13.61
N LYS A 80 -14.43 6.84 12.37
CA LYS A 80 -14.19 5.84 11.32
C LYS A 80 -13.04 4.90 11.64
N ALA A 81 -11.97 5.40 12.25
CA ALA A 81 -10.82 4.59 12.61
C ALA A 81 -11.17 3.62 13.76
N GLU A 82 -11.99 4.05 14.71
CA GLU A 82 -12.48 3.22 15.81
C GLU A 82 -13.42 2.12 15.30
N ASP A 83 -14.41 2.46 14.47
CA ASP A 83 -15.32 1.48 13.84
C ASP A 83 -14.55 0.41 13.03
N LEU A 84 -13.51 0.83 12.31
CA LEU A 84 -12.60 -0.07 11.59
C LEU A 84 -11.82 -0.98 12.54
N SER A 85 -11.26 -0.40 13.61
CA SER A 85 -10.49 -1.13 14.61
C SER A 85 -11.33 -2.18 15.32
N GLU A 86 -12.56 -1.83 15.72
CA GLU A 86 -13.51 -2.75 16.35
C GLU A 86 -13.90 -3.88 15.38
N TYR A 87 -14.18 -3.54 14.11
CA TYR A 87 -14.52 -4.53 13.09
C TYR A 87 -13.39 -5.56 12.90
N PHE A 88 -12.14 -5.10 12.76
CA PHE A 88 -11.00 -6.01 12.60
C PHE A 88 -10.74 -6.80 13.88
N SER A 89 -10.88 -6.18 15.05
CA SER A 89 -10.80 -6.89 16.32
C SER A 89 -11.83 -8.03 16.36
N LYS A 90 -13.07 -7.77 15.98
CA LYS A 90 -14.11 -8.81 15.92
C LYS A 90 -13.85 -9.88 14.85
N MET A 91 -13.31 -9.52 13.68
CA MET A 91 -12.97 -10.50 12.64
C MET A 91 -11.77 -11.38 13.01
N PHE A 92 -10.78 -10.84 13.71
CA PHE A 92 -9.55 -11.55 14.05
C PHE A 92 -9.60 -12.24 15.41
N PHE A 93 -10.47 -11.82 16.34
CA PHE A 93 -10.54 -12.36 17.71
C PHE A 93 -11.74 -13.29 18.00
N THR A 94 -12.46 -13.79 17.00
CA THR A 94 -13.40 -14.93 17.22
C THR A 94 -12.69 -16.24 17.57
N VAL A 95 -11.36 -16.27 17.57
CA VAL A 95 -10.55 -17.37 18.11
C VAL A 95 -10.39 -17.20 19.62
N ASN A 96 -11.52 -17.27 20.35
CA ASN A 96 -11.53 -17.56 21.79
C ASN A 96 -11.48 -19.07 22.08
N GLU A 97 -11.33 -19.90 21.05
CA GLU A 97 -10.87 -21.26 21.21
C GLU A 97 -9.36 -21.25 20.98
N LYS A 98 -8.61 -21.40 22.07
CA LYS A 98 -7.17 -21.70 22.15
C LYS A 98 -6.41 -21.30 20.88
N GLN A 99 -5.61 -20.23 20.96
CA GLN A 99 -4.45 -20.04 20.07
C GLN A 99 -3.96 -21.42 19.64
N PRO A 100 -3.83 -21.74 18.34
CA PRO A 100 -3.44 -23.07 17.94
C PRO A 100 -2.18 -23.37 18.72
N ILE A 101 -2.29 -24.30 19.68
CA ILE A 101 -1.13 -24.85 20.34
C ILE A 101 -0.48 -25.54 19.17
N ILE A 102 0.55 -24.90 18.61
CA ILE A 102 1.43 -25.56 17.68
C ILE A 102 2.06 -26.64 18.53
N ASP A 103 1.43 -27.82 18.54
CA ASP A 103 1.98 -29.00 19.14
C ASP A 103 3.21 -29.33 18.31
N ARG A 104 4.36 -28.85 18.78
CA ARG A 104 5.65 -29.11 18.16
C ARG A 104 5.96 -30.62 18.09
N ASN A 105 5.14 -31.45 18.74
CA ASN A 105 5.28 -32.91 18.78
C ASN A 105 4.42 -33.65 17.76
N GLN A 106 3.56 -32.96 16.97
CA GLN A 106 2.98 -33.57 15.76
C GLN A 106 3.99 -33.49 14.61
N GLY A 107 5.00 -34.35 14.69
CA GLY A 107 5.87 -34.63 13.56
C GLY A 107 5.05 -35.22 12.40
N GLY A 108 5.30 -34.75 11.18
CA GLY A 108 4.83 -35.50 10.01
C GLY A 108 4.77 -34.80 8.67
N LEU A 109 4.77 -33.47 8.59
CA LEU A 109 4.98 -32.79 7.31
C LEU A 109 6.38 -32.22 7.30
N LEU A 110 7.35 -33.12 7.11
CA LEU A 110 8.71 -32.75 6.73
C LEU A 110 8.58 -31.97 5.42
N MET A 111 8.54 -30.64 5.51
CA MET A 111 8.55 -29.80 4.33
C MET A 111 9.75 -30.23 3.50
N HIS A 112 9.54 -30.47 2.22
CA HIS A 112 10.64 -30.83 1.34
C HIS A 112 11.74 -29.79 1.50
N PRO A 113 13.02 -30.20 1.58
CA PRO A 113 14.13 -29.28 1.77
C PRO A 113 14.06 -28.20 0.70
N VAL A 114 13.81 -26.96 1.13
CA VAL A 114 13.74 -25.81 0.24
C VAL A 114 15.18 -25.43 -0.06
N VAL A 115 15.63 -25.70 -1.28
CA VAL A 115 16.94 -25.27 -1.77
C VAL A 115 16.76 -23.94 -2.48
N ILE A 116 17.45 -22.90 -1.99
CA ILE A 116 17.47 -21.60 -2.64
C ILE A 116 18.58 -21.60 -3.69
N GLU A 117 18.19 -21.65 -4.95
CA GLU A 117 19.11 -21.63 -6.08
C GLU A 117 19.48 -20.20 -6.50
N LYS A 118 20.74 -20.00 -6.87
CA LYS A 118 21.27 -18.74 -7.41
C LYS A 118 20.41 -18.20 -8.56
N ASP A 119 20.01 -19.04 -9.50
CA ASP A 119 19.24 -18.62 -10.68
C ASP A 119 17.85 -18.09 -10.31
N THR A 120 17.26 -18.62 -9.25
CA THR A 120 15.99 -18.11 -8.72
C THR A 120 16.17 -16.75 -8.09
N VAL A 121 17.22 -16.55 -7.30
CA VAL A 121 17.55 -15.25 -6.70
C VAL A 121 17.89 -14.22 -7.78
N LEU A 122 18.70 -14.58 -8.77
CA LEU A 122 19.08 -13.73 -9.89
C LEU A 122 17.86 -13.26 -10.67
N ARG A 123 16.96 -14.19 -11.04
CA ARG A 123 15.71 -13.87 -11.74
C ARG A 123 14.87 -12.90 -10.93
N LEU A 124 14.75 -13.07 -9.62
CA LEU A 124 13.99 -12.16 -8.76
C LEU A 124 14.61 -10.76 -8.69
N LEU A 125 15.94 -10.67 -8.56
CA LEU A 125 16.67 -9.40 -8.55
C LEU A 125 16.52 -8.64 -9.88
N GLN A 126 16.57 -9.36 -11.01
CA GLN A 126 16.37 -8.76 -12.34
C GLN A 126 14.92 -8.27 -12.54
N HIS A 127 13.93 -8.87 -11.87
CA HIS A 127 12.53 -8.45 -11.94
C HIS A 127 12.18 -7.31 -10.98
N LEU A 128 13.14 -6.80 -10.20
CA LEU A 128 12.92 -5.63 -9.37
C LEU A 128 12.49 -4.40 -10.20
N LYS A 129 11.52 -3.67 -9.65
CA LYS A 129 11.00 -2.43 -10.22
C LYS A 129 11.93 -1.28 -9.80
N PRO A 130 12.65 -0.64 -10.75
CA PRO A 130 13.67 0.35 -10.41
C PRO A 130 13.09 1.68 -9.92
N ASP A 131 11.77 1.90 -10.03
CA ASP A 131 11.04 3.09 -9.60
C ASP A 131 10.54 3.01 -8.14
N LYS A 132 10.88 1.93 -7.41
CA LYS A 132 10.50 1.76 -6.01
C LYS A 132 11.49 2.44 -5.06
N SER A 133 10.98 2.89 -3.92
CA SER A 133 11.79 3.48 -2.86
C SER A 133 12.77 2.47 -2.27
N SER A 134 13.88 2.97 -1.71
CA SER A 134 14.81 2.17 -0.93
C SER A 134 14.14 1.55 0.30
N GLY A 135 14.66 0.40 0.74
CA GLY A 135 14.27 -0.23 1.99
C GLY A 135 14.88 0.46 3.22
N PRO A 136 14.74 -0.13 4.42
CA PRO A 136 15.41 0.35 5.64
C PRO A 136 16.94 0.27 5.57
N ASP A 137 17.45 -0.52 4.62
CA ASP A 137 18.87 -0.63 4.27
C ASP A 137 19.39 0.53 3.39
N ASP A 138 18.49 1.44 2.97
CA ASP A 138 18.76 2.56 2.05
C ASP A 138 19.30 2.13 0.67
N ILE A 139 19.15 0.84 0.31
CA ILE A 139 19.61 0.33 -0.98
C ILE A 139 18.50 0.47 -2.02
N HIS A 140 18.75 1.29 -3.04
CA HIS A 140 17.79 1.51 -4.10
C HIS A 140 17.68 0.27 -5.02
N PRO A 141 16.46 -0.17 -5.42
CA PRO A 141 16.27 -1.35 -6.27
C PRO A 141 17.02 -1.31 -7.62
N ARG A 142 17.26 -0.10 -8.15
CA ARG A 142 18.07 0.10 -9.36
C ARG A 142 19.51 -0.39 -9.20
N ILE A 143 20.10 -0.24 -8.01
CA ILE A 143 21.44 -0.70 -7.68
C ILE A 143 21.43 -2.23 -7.56
N MET A 144 20.49 -2.80 -6.80
CA MET A 144 20.35 -4.25 -6.66
C MET A 144 20.17 -4.96 -8.00
N LYS A 145 19.37 -4.37 -8.90
CA LYS A 145 19.16 -4.89 -10.25
C LYS A 145 20.43 -4.84 -11.09
N ALA A 146 21.19 -3.74 -11.03
CA ALA A 146 22.44 -3.58 -11.76
C ALA A 146 23.54 -4.55 -11.27
N LEU A 147 23.56 -4.85 -9.97
CA LEU A 147 24.55 -5.75 -9.35
C LEU A 147 24.04 -7.20 -9.22
N SER A 148 22.91 -7.53 -9.86
CA SER A 148 22.21 -8.79 -9.64
C SER A 148 23.08 -10.03 -9.88
N ASP A 149 23.92 -10.01 -10.92
CA ASP A 149 24.83 -11.12 -11.25
C ASP A 149 25.87 -11.39 -10.16
N VAL A 150 26.32 -10.33 -9.46
CA VAL A 150 27.35 -10.41 -8.40
C VAL A 150 26.71 -10.81 -7.07
N ILE A 151 25.54 -10.27 -6.74
CA ILE A 151 24.93 -10.44 -5.42
C ILE A 151 24.00 -11.66 -5.33
N ALA A 152 23.56 -12.23 -6.45
CA ALA A 152 22.63 -13.37 -6.43
C ALA A 152 23.18 -14.58 -5.68
N GLU A 153 24.46 -14.89 -5.86
CA GLU A 153 25.13 -16.02 -5.22
C GLU A 153 25.30 -15.86 -3.71
N PRO A 154 25.89 -14.77 -3.18
CA PRO A 154 25.97 -14.57 -1.73
C PRO A 154 24.60 -14.47 -1.07
N MET A 155 23.60 -13.89 -1.74
CA MET A 155 22.22 -13.85 -1.21
C MET A 155 21.60 -15.25 -1.14
N ALA A 156 21.79 -16.10 -2.15
CA ALA A 156 21.28 -17.48 -2.12
C ALA A 156 21.87 -18.28 -0.95
N ILE A 157 23.19 -18.17 -0.74
CA ILE A 157 23.88 -18.82 0.38
C ILE A 157 23.34 -18.30 1.72
N MET A 158 23.23 -16.98 1.87
CA MET A 158 22.73 -16.37 3.11
C MET A 158 21.30 -16.80 3.44
N PHE A 159 20.42 -16.86 2.45
CA PHE A 159 19.04 -17.30 2.67
C PHE A 159 18.94 -18.80 2.97
N ASP A 160 19.70 -19.66 2.27
CA ASP A 160 19.76 -21.10 2.57
C ASP A 160 20.28 -21.34 3.99
N MET A 161 21.33 -20.62 4.42
CA MET A 161 21.83 -20.67 5.79
C MET A 161 20.78 -20.21 6.81
N SER A 162 20.08 -19.11 6.53
CA SER A 162 19.04 -18.57 7.41
C SER A 162 17.88 -19.55 7.60
N LEU A 163 17.44 -20.21 6.52
CA LEU A 163 16.42 -21.26 6.55
C LEU A 163 16.88 -22.47 7.37
N ARG A 164 18.09 -22.98 7.12
CA ARG A 164 18.63 -24.16 7.84
C ARG A 164 18.82 -23.90 9.32
N GLN A 165 19.26 -22.69 9.69
CA GLN A 165 19.51 -22.31 11.08
C GLN A 165 18.27 -21.78 11.80
N SER A 166 17.16 -21.57 11.07
CA SER A 166 15.97 -20.89 11.59
C SER A 166 16.29 -19.55 12.28
N ARG A 167 17.29 -18.83 11.75
CA ARG A 167 17.83 -17.60 12.34
C ARG A 167 17.93 -16.51 11.30
N LEU A 168 17.34 -15.37 11.60
CA LEU A 168 17.41 -14.17 10.76
C LEU A 168 18.65 -13.33 11.13
N PRO A 169 19.17 -12.51 10.18
CA PRO A 169 20.12 -11.46 10.50
C PRO A 169 19.50 -10.49 11.53
N ARG A 170 20.35 -9.89 12.36
CA ARG A 170 19.91 -8.85 13.30
C ARG A 170 19.82 -7.52 12.55
N ASP A 171 18.81 -6.73 12.88
CA ASP A 171 18.59 -5.37 12.37
C ASP A 171 19.75 -4.42 12.70
#